data_AF-A0A2M8D6R9-F1
#
_entry.id   AF-A0A2M8D6R9-F1
#
_cell.length_a   1.000
_cell.length_b   1.000
_cell.length_c   1.000
_cell.angle_alpha   90.00
_cell.angle_beta   90.00
_cell.angle_gamma   90.00
#
_symmetry.space_group_name_H-M   'P 1'
#
loop_
_entity.id
_entity.type
_entity.pdbx_description
1 polymer ?
#
loop_
_entity_poly.entity_id
_entity_poly.type
_entity_poly.pdbx_seq_one_letter_code
_entity_poly.pdbx_strand_id
1 'polypeptide(L)'
;ELYLFKIHNKDFGEKSKGTQNTHTLYFLNLFSQHNLTHIKLRLAGNAEVFYRKSSTQRKEEQRKFIRPIVKNKRFTEDKYFFHIPIKIGASVNSISETKFNRTLNEKLRQSACLIIGIDRGEKHLAYYSVINQKGEIVDQASLNKINDVDYCEKLRTREKERLEQRKSWKAISQIKDLKRGYISQVIHKLSELVIKHNAIIVFEDLNMRFKEVRGGIERSAYQQLEKALIEKFGYLVFKDKDPLEAGGVLNGYQLSAPFESFEKMGKQNGVIFYTNPEYTSTTDPVTGWRQHIYIKSDATDNEALKVFTEKIGIGWSDDKQSYTFSYDQKDFWEDSPARKWVLYANAPRLERYRNDAGYWTTRETNSNDLLRELFEVWDFDQPEGDISEQIAMMYEEGKLKGEKIISEKSQRFFKALRYALNLTQQIRNSDSIRYVYERDAQGDIVEDSQGKMVVKEIGENVDFIASPVVPFFTTPNPYTKENLCGLVIENGDANGAYNIARKGIMMLERIKQTQANPDLYISKSDWDEWLMKDIKQK
;
A
#
# COMPACT_ATOMS: atom_id res chain seq x y z
N GLU A 1 -34.08 -34.28 37.00
CA GLU A 1 -34.00 -34.37 35.52
C GLU A 1 -32.77 -33.60 35.05
N LEU A 2 -32.05 -34.08 34.04
CA LEU A 2 -30.82 -33.46 33.53
C LEU A 2 -30.92 -33.30 32.01
N TYR A 3 -30.75 -32.07 31.51
CA TYR A 3 -30.65 -31.80 30.08
C TYR A 3 -29.19 -31.88 29.64
N LEU A 4 -28.87 -32.83 28.76
CA LEU A 4 -27.52 -33.07 28.28
C LEU A 4 -27.35 -32.60 26.84
N PHE A 5 -26.36 -31.75 26.60
CA PHE A 5 -25.99 -31.25 25.29
C PHE A 5 -24.54 -31.62 24.96
N LYS A 6 -24.30 -32.19 23.78
CA LYS A 6 -22.93 -32.42 23.29
C LYS A 6 -22.37 -31.13 22.72
N ILE A 7 -21.28 -30.62 23.30
CA ILE A 7 -20.51 -29.52 22.71
C ILE A 7 -19.89 -30.05 21.41
N HIS A 8 -20.20 -29.41 20.27
CA HIS A 8 -19.83 -29.93 18.97
C HIS A 8 -19.52 -28.83 17.96
N ASN A 9 -18.48 -29.06 17.16
CA ASN A 9 -18.19 -28.35 15.92
C ASN A 9 -17.74 -29.37 14.85
N LYS A 10 -17.44 -28.91 13.63
CA LYS A 10 -17.09 -29.81 12.52
C LYS A 10 -15.87 -30.72 12.80
N ASP A 11 -14.96 -30.31 13.68
CA ASP A 11 -13.71 -31.03 13.94
C ASP A 11 -13.95 -32.30 14.77
N PHE A 12 -15.06 -32.37 15.51
CA PHE A 12 -15.49 -33.54 16.28
C PHE A 12 -16.35 -34.53 15.49
N GLY A 13 -16.55 -34.29 14.19
CA GLY A 13 -17.27 -35.22 13.32
C GLY A 13 -16.44 -36.46 13.01
N GLU A 14 -17.08 -37.63 12.92
CA GLU A 14 -16.40 -38.93 12.70
C GLU A 14 -15.51 -38.97 11.44
N LYS A 15 -15.86 -38.18 10.42
CA LYS A 15 -15.11 -38.11 9.15
C LYS A 15 -14.09 -36.97 9.12
N SER A 16 -13.87 -36.28 10.24
CA SER A 16 -12.90 -35.19 10.34
C SER A 16 -11.47 -35.75 10.35
N LYS A 17 -10.69 -35.41 9.33
CA LYS A 17 -9.28 -35.81 9.19
C LYS A 17 -8.32 -34.62 9.00
N GLY A 18 -8.85 -33.40 8.93
CA GLY A 18 -8.06 -32.19 8.67
C GLY A 18 -7.56 -31.52 9.95
N THR A 19 -6.68 -30.53 9.78
CA THR A 19 -6.18 -29.69 10.87
C THR A 19 -7.34 -29.02 11.62
N GLN A 20 -7.33 -29.15 12.94
CA GLN A 20 -8.37 -28.60 13.80
C GLN A 20 -8.41 -27.06 13.75
N ASN A 21 -9.57 -26.48 14.04
CA ASN A 21 -9.69 -25.04 14.21
C ASN A 21 -8.93 -24.59 15.48
N THR A 22 -8.39 -23.37 15.47
CA THR A 22 -7.65 -22.84 16.63
C THR A 22 -8.50 -22.83 17.90
N HIS A 23 -9.81 -22.54 17.78
CA HIS A 23 -10.72 -22.58 18.93
C HIS A 23 -10.97 -24.00 19.46
N THR A 24 -10.88 -25.02 18.60
CA THR A 24 -10.92 -26.43 19.04
C THR A 24 -9.66 -26.76 19.83
N LEU A 25 -8.49 -26.31 19.36
CA LEU A 25 -7.23 -26.47 20.09
C LEU A 25 -7.29 -25.77 21.45
N TYR A 26 -7.81 -24.54 21.53
CA TYR A 26 -8.03 -23.85 22.81
C TYR A 26 -8.93 -24.66 23.74
N PHE A 27 -10.08 -25.13 23.24
CA PHE A 27 -11.04 -25.88 24.04
C PHE A 27 -10.46 -27.19 24.58
N LEU A 28 -9.76 -27.97 23.75
CA LEU A 28 -9.14 -29.22 24.17
C LEU A 28 -8.02 -28.97 25.19
N ASN A 29 -7.22 -27.92 25.00
CA ASN A 29 -6.09 -27.63 25.86
C ASN A 29 -6.47 -26.97 27.20
N LEU A 30 -7.68 -26.42 27.35
CA LEU A 30 -8.21 -25.99 28.66
C LEU A 30 -8.12 -27.11 29.70
N PHE A 31 -8.40 -28.34 29.28
CA PHE A 31 -8.49 -29.52 30.14
C PHE A 31 -7.28 -30.45 30.00
N SER A 32 -6.24 -30.03 29.29
CA SER A 32 -5.00 -30.81 29.18
C SER A 32 -4.28 -30.88 30.53
N GLN A 33 -3.65 -32.02 30.83
CA GLN A 33 -2.91 -32.20 32.09
C GLN A 33 -1.84 -31.12 32.30
N HIS A 34 -1.17 -30.71 31.21
CA HIS A 34 -0.19 -29.65 31.27
C HIS A 34 -0.81 -28.31 31.68
N ASN A 35 -1.93 -27.90 31.06
CA ASN A 35 -2.60 -26.65 31.43
C ASN A 35 -3.20 -26.69 32.84
N LEU A 36 -3.64 -27.86 33.32
CA LEU A 36 -4.12 -28.02 34.70
C LEU A 36 -3.00 -27.85 35.73
N THR A 37 -1.76 -28.19 35.37
CA THR A 37 -0.58 -28.01 36.22
C THR A 37 -0.02 -26.59 36.13
N HIS A 38 0.02 -26.02 34.93
CA HIS A 38 0.51 -24.67 34.65
C HIS A 38 -0.53 -23.89 33.86
N ILE A 39 -1.42 -23.18 34.57
CA ILE A 39 -2.58 -22.52 33.97
C ILE A 39 -2.14 -21.42 33.00
N LYS A 40 -2.31 -21.68 31.70
CA LYS A 40 -2.15 -20.70 30.61
C LYS A 40 -3.51 -20.29 30.04
N LEU A 41 -4.42 -21.26 29.93
CA LEU A 41 -5.80 -21.07 29.50
C LEU A 41 -6.73 -21.31 30.70
N ARG A 42 -7.63 -20.36 30.97
CA ARG A 42 -8.58 -20.46 32.08
C ARG A 42 -10.00 -20.30 31.56
N LEU A 43 -10.90 -21.18 31.98
CA LEU A 43 -12.33 -21.02 31.77
C LEU A 43 -12.84 -19.82 32.58
N ALA A 44 -13.60 -18.94 31.94
CA ALA A 44 -14.26 -17.81 32.61
C ALA A 44 -15.76 -18.11 32.82
N GLY A 45 -16.36 -17.45 33.81
CA GLY A 45 -17.80 -17.48 34.03
C GLY A 45 -18.57 -16.69 32.96
N ASN A 46 -19.90 -16.64 33.08
CA ASN A 46 -20.83 -15.98 32.13
C ASN A 46 -20.86 -16.64 30.74
N ALA A 47 -20.89 -17.97 30.71
CA ALA A 47 -21.20 -18.70 29.48
C ALA A 47 -22.69 -18.52 29.14
N GLU A 48 -23.00 -18.44 27.85
CA GLU A 48 -24.35 -18.16 27.35
C GLU A 48 -24.82 -19.29 26.42
N VAL A 49 -26.11 -19.63 26.52
CA VAL A 49 -26.77 -20.60 25.64
C VAL A 49 -27.83 -19.87 24.83
N PHE A 50 -27.78 -20.03 23.52
CA PHE A 50 -28.74 -19.42 22.59
C PHE A 50 -29.50 -20.49 21.83
N TYR A 51 -30.79 -20.25 21.60
CA TYR A 51 -31.58 -21.02 20.66
C TYR A 51 -31.83 -20.20 19.40
N ARG A 52 -31.60 -20.80 18.24
CA ARG A 52 -31.90 -20.19 16.94
C ARG A 52 -32.80 -21.10 16.14
N LYS A 53 -34.01 -20.60 15.86
CA LYS A 53 -34.94 -21.23 14.93
C LYS A 53 -34.34 -21.32 13.52
N SER A 54 -34.79 -22.29 12.74
CA SER A 54 -34.53 -22.39 11.31
C SER A 54 -35.00 -21.13 10.59
N SER A 55 -34.23 -20.69 9.60
CA SER A 55 -34.45 -19.41 8.91
C SER A 55 -34.43 -19.51 7.38
N THR A 56 -34.09 -20.68 6.83
CA THR A 56 -34.04 -20.90 5.39
C THR A 56 -34.63 -22.26 5.03
N GLN A 57 -35.32 -22.34 3.90
CA GLN A 57 -35.80 -23.62 3.38
C GLN A 57 -34.64 -24.49 2.88
N ARG A 58 -34.79 -25.82 2.98
CA ARG A 58 -33.83 -26.78 2.45
C ARG A 58 -33.79 -26.69 0.93
N LYS A 59 -32.63 -26.34 0.38
CA LYS A 59 -32.38 -26.34 -1.07
C LYS A 59 -31.13 -27.14 -1.37
N GLU A 60 -31.27 -28.18 -2.18
CA GLU A 60 -30.14 -29.01 -2.59
C GLU A 60 -29.33 -28.30 -3.68
N GLU A 61 -28.00 -28.40 -3.59
CA GLU A 61 -27.07 -27.94 -4.61
C GLU A 61 -26.62 -29.14 -5.43
N GLN A 62 -26.73 -29.00 -6.75
CA GLN A 62 -26.12 -29.98 -7.65
C GLN A 62 -24.60 -29.80 -7.61
N ARG A 63 -23.94 -30.74 -6.92
CA ARG A 63 -22.49 -30.88 -6.89
C ARG A 63 -22.12 -32.33 -7.17
N LYS A 64 -20.91 -32.56 -7.67
CA LYS A 64 -20.36 -33.89 -7.95
C LYS A 64 -20.01 -34.65 -6.65
N PHE A 65 -21.00 -34.97 -5.84
CA PHE A 65 -20.87 -35.78 -4.63
C PHE A 65 -21.96 -36.86 -4.60
N ILE A 66 -21.63 -38.03 -4.07
CA ILE A 66 -22.55 -39.17 -3.93
C ILE A 66 -23.71 -38.83 -2.98
N ARG A 67 -23.47 -37.97 -1.99
CA ARG A 67 -24.48 -37.51 -1.04
C ARG A 67 -25.07 -36.15 -1.46
N PRO A 68 -26.35 -35.88 -1.14
CA PRO A 68 -26.95 -34.57 -1.38
C PRO A 68 -26.24 -33.49 -0.56
N ILE A 69 -25.90 -32.38 -1.22
CA ILE A 69 -25.31 -31.21 -0.58
C ILE A 69 -26.41 -30.16 -0.43
N VAL A 70 -26.69 -29.73 0.80
CA VAL A 70 -27.72 -28.72 1.08
C VAL A 70 -27.07 -27.35 1.22
N LYS A 71 -27.50 -26.38 0.40
CA LYS A 71 -27.07 -24.98 0.51
C LYS A 71 -27.42 -24.46 1.89
N ASN A 72 -26.47 -23.82 2.57
CA ASN A 72 -26.73 -23.18 3.86
C ASN A 72 -27.37 -24.11 4.91
N LYS A 73 -27.12 -25.44 4.84
CA LYS A 73 -27.74 -26.48 5.69
C LYS A 73 -27.88 -26.08 7.17
N ARG A 74 -26.85 -25.45 7.73
CA ARG A 74 -26.85 -25.04 9.13
C ARG A 74 -28.00 -24.10 9.50
N PHE A 75 -28.68 -23.44 8.56
CA PHE A 75 -29.82 -22.53 8.78
C PHE A 75 -31.18 -23.16 8.47
N THR A 76 -31.22 -24.41 7.98
CA THR A 76 -32.46 -25.13 7.65
C THR A 76 -33.02 -25.92 8.84
N GLU A 77 -32.35 -25.84 9.98
CA GLU A 77 -32.65 -26.59 11.19
C GLU A 77 -32.51 -25.66 12.40
N ASP A 78 -33.32 -25.91 13.42
CA ASP A 78 -33.21 -25.27 14.72
C ASP A 78 -31.90 -25.71 15.40
N LYS A 79 -31.22 -24.79 16.08
CA LYS A 79 -29.91 -25.06 16.70
C LYS A 79 -29.76 -24.37 18.05
N TYR A 80 -29.10 -25.09 18.97
CA TYR A 80 -28.55 -24.53 20.19
C TYR A 80 -27.09 -24.11 19.96
N PHE A 81 -26.70 -22.95 20.50
CA PHE A 81 -25.34 -22.45 20.50
C PHE A 81 -24.88 -22.27 21.94
N PHE A 82 -23.60 -22.55 22.18
CA PHE A 82 -22.97 -22.38 23.48
C PHE A 82 -21.74 -21.48 23.32
N HIS A 83 -21.80 -20.30 23.92
CA HIS A 83 -20.69 -19.34 23.92
C HIS A 83 -19.96 -19.44 25.26
N ILE A 84 -18.67 -19.75 25.20
CA ILE A 84 -17.84 -19.99 26.38
C ILE A 84 -16.68 -18.98 26.39
N PRO A 85 -16.61 -18.08 27.37
CA PRO A 85 -15.48 -17.17 27.50
C PRO A 85 -14.27 -17.90 28.11
N ILE A 86 -13.08 -17.62 27.55
CA ILE A 86 -11.80 -18.11 28.06
C ILE A 86 -10.85 -16.93 28.29
N LYS A 87 -9.97 -17.05 29.27
CA LYS A 87 -8.85 -16.13 29.50
C LYS A 87 -7.54 -16.79 29.09
N ILE A 88 -6.77 -16.11 28.26
CA ILE A 88 -5.43 -16.52 27.83
C ILE A 88 -4.41 -15.71 28.64
N GLY A 89 -3.36 -16.35 29.14
CA GLY A 89 -2.34 -15.69 29.97
C GLY A 89 -2.82 -15.38 31.39
N ALA A 90 -3.73 -16.19 31.94
CA ALA A 90 -4.40 -15.93 33.23
C ALA A 90 -3.47 -15.79 34.45
N SER A 91 -2.20 -16.16 34.32
CA SER A 91 -1.16 -16.06 35.33
C SER A 91 -0.27 -14.81 35.20
N VAL A 92 -0.53 -13.91 34.24
CA VAL A 92 0.34 -12.77 33.92
C VAL A 92 -0.42 -11.46 34.09
N ASN A 93 0.19 -10.49 34.79
CA ASN A 93 -0.35 -9.14 34.90
C ASN A 93 -0.30 -8.42 33.54
N SER A 94 -1.33 -7.63 33.23
CA SER A 94 -1.31 -6.82 32.02
C SER A 94 -0.14 -5.84 32.04
N ILE A 95 0.51 -5.68 30.88
CA ILE A 95 1.60 -4.74 30.66
C ILE A 95 1.08 -3.60 29.80
N SER A 96 1.46 -2.35 30.11
CA SER A 96 1.12 -1.21 29.26
C SER A 96 1.88 -1.26 27.93
N GLU A 97 1.30 -0.68 26.87
CA GLU A 97 1.93 -0.55 25.54
C GLU A 97 3.35 0.03 25.65
N THR A 98 3.52 1.10 26.42
CA THR A 98 4.83 1.74 26.64
C THR A 98 5.86 0.78 27.23
N LYS A 99 5.48 -0.01 28.24
CA LYS A 99 6.41 -0.95 28.90
C LYS A 99 6.69 -2.15 27.99
N PHE A 100 5.70 -2.60 27.22
CA PHE A 100 5.87 -3.65 26.21
C PHE A 100 6.88 -3.23 25.13
N ASN A 101 6.65 -2.05 24.52
CA ASN A 101 7.51 -1.50 23.48
C ASN A 101 8.94 -1.26 23.98
N ARG A 102 9.11 -0.72 25.20
CA ARG A 102 10.43 -0.58 25.82
C ARG A 102 11.17 -1.92 25.92
N THR A 103 10.50 -2.95 26.41
CA THR A 103 11.09 -4.31 26.55
C THR A 103 11.48 -4.87 25.19
N LEU A 104 10.64 -4.68 24.16
CA LEU A 104 10.95 -5.11 22.81
C LEU A 104 12.13 -4.33 22.22
N ASN A 105 12.15 -3.01 22.38
CA ASN A 105 13.20 -2.15 21.85
C ASN A 105 14.56 -2.49 22.48
N GLU A 106 14.62 -2.82 23.77
CA GLU A 106 15.83 -3.34 24.42
C GLU A 106 16.37 -4.59 23.72
N LYS A 107 15.50 -5.50 23.27
CA LYS A 107 15.91 -6.68 22.49
C LYS A 107 16.36 -6.31 21.08
N LEU A 108 15.64 -5.42 20.40
CA LEU A 108 15.98 -4.96 19.05
C LEU A 108 17.35 -4.24 18.99
N ARG A 109 17.82 -3.66 20.10
CA ARG A 109 19.20 -3.11 20.18
C ARG A 109 20.28 -4.17 20.10
N GLN A 110 20.00 -5.37 20.61
CA GLN A 110 20.99 -6.44 20.78
C GLN A 110 21.01 -7.42 19.61
N SER A 111 19.93 -7.49 18.82
CA SER A 111 19.78 -8.45 17.73
C SER A 111 19.42 -7.77 16.41
N ALA A 112 20.07 -8.18 15.32
CA ALA A 112 19.62 -7.83 13.98
C ALA A 112 18.28 -8.54 13.67
N CYS A 113 17.36 -7.80 13.07
CA CYS A 113 16.07 -8.29 12.59
C CYS A 113 15.85 -7.81 11.15
N LEU A 114 15.06 -8.56 10.40
CA LEU A 114 14.57 -8.13 9.08
C LEU A 114 13.40 -7.15 9.25
N ILE A 115 13.04 -6.47 8.18
CA ILE A 115 11.97 -5.45 8.17
C ILE A 115 11.02 -5.78 7.03
N ILE A 116 9.73 -5.85 7.33
CA ILE A 116 8.67 -6.04 6.34
C ILE A 116 7.94 -4.71 6.18
N GLY A 117 8.15 -4.03 5.05
CA GLY A 117 7.35 -2.86 4.68
C GLY A 117 6.08 -3.30 3.96
N ILE A 118 4.94 -2.71 4.33
CA ILE A 118 3.65 -2.98 3.70
C ILE A 118 3.10 -1.72 3.06
N ASP A 119 3.01 -1.72 1.73
CA ASP A 119 2.34 -0.68 0.97
C ASP A 119 0.91 -1.07 0.60
N ARG A 120 0.06 -0.06 0.42
CA ARG A 120 -1.38 -0.18 0.17
C ARG A 120 -1.75 0.70 -1.03
N GLY A 121 -1.95 0.06 -2.18
CA GLY A 121 -2.30 0.72 -3.43
C GLY A 121 -3.76 0.54 -3.84
N GLU A 122 -4.18 1.30 -4.85
CA GLU A 122 -5.46 1.09 -5.56
C GLU A 122 -5.38 -0.15 -6.49
N LYS A 123 -4.17 -0.57 -6.87
CA LYS A 123 -3.90 -1.69 -7.78
C LYS A 123 -3.57 -2.98 -7.06
N HIS A 124 -2.69 -2.89 -6.05
CA HIS A 124 -2.42 -3.98 -5.13
C HIS A 124 -3.11 -3.72 -3.79
N LEU A 125 -4.03 -4.64 -3.41
CA LEU A 125 -4.75 -4.60 -2.14
C LEU A 125 -3.77 -4.51 -0.95
N ALA A 126 -2.60 -5.12 -1.08
CA ALA A 126 -1.40 -4.82 -0.30
C ALA A 126 -0.20 -5.39 -1.07
N TYR A 127 0.97 -4.79 -0.89
CA TYR A 127 2.25 -5.30 -1.38
C TYR A 127 3.23 -5.33 -0.21
N TYR A 128 4.07 -6.37 -0.12
CA TYR A 128 5.10 -6.43 0.92
C TYR A 128 6.50 -6.48 0.32
N SER A 129 7.46 -5.88 1.03
CA SER A 129 8.89 -6.01 0.77
C SER A 129 9.60 -6.33 2.08
N VAL A 130 10.35 -7.42 2.10
CA VAL A 130 11.19 -7.86 3.21
C VAL A 130 12.61 -7.46 2.90
N ILE A 131 13.21 -6.62 3.74
CA ILE A 131 14.59 -6.17 3.59
C ILE A 131 15.39 -6.44 4.85
N ASN A 132 16.71 -6.57 4.69
CA ASN A 132 17.62 -6.53 5.83
C ASN A 132 17.99 -5.08 6.21
N GLN A 133 18.76 -4.91 7.29
CA GLN A 133 19.14 -3.58 7.78
C GLN A 133 20.16 -2.84 6.90
N LYS A 134 20.64 -3.46 5.81
CA LYS A 134 21.45 -2.82 4.76
C LYS A 134 20.60 -2.37 3.57
N GLY A 135 19.30 -2.61 3.59
CA GLY A 135 18.41 -2.31 2.46
C GLY A 135 18.41 -3.37 1.36
N GLU A 136 19.04 -4.53 1.56
CA GLU A 136 18.99 -5.61 0.56
C GLU A 136 17.62 -6.32 0.64
N ILE A 137 16.98 -6.49 -0.52
CA ILE A 137 15.68 -7.17 -0.63
C ILE A 137 15.87 -8.68 -0.50
N VAL A 138 15.10 -9.30 0.40
CA VAL A 138 15.12 -10.74 0.70
C VAL A 138 13.91 -11.45 0.10
N ASP A 139 12.73 -10.83 0.16
CA ASP A 139 11.47 -11.35 -0.38
C ASP A 139 10.54 -10.18 -0.68
N GLN A 140 9.70 -10.31 -1.70
CA GLN A 140 8.66 -9.34 -2.01
C GLN A 140 7.55 -10.02 -2.79
N ALA A 141 6.31 -9.61 -2.56
CA ALA A 141 5.19 -10.05 -3.40
C ALA A 141 3.96 -9.16 -3.24
N SER A 142 3.10 -9.21 -4.26
CA SER A 142 1.73 -8.75 -4.13
C SER A 142 0.91 -9.72 -3.27
N LEU A 143 0.05 -9.16 -2.42
CA LEU A 143 -0.94 -9.91 -1.67
C LEU A 143 -2.29 -10.01 -2.40
N ASN A 144 -2.37 -9.60 -3.68
CA ASN A 144 -3.58 -9.74 -4.49
C ASN A 144 -4.03 -11.21 -4.62
N LYS A 145 -3.06 -12.12 -4.78
CA LYS A 145 -3.30 -13.56 -4.95
C LYS A 145 -2.74 -14.29 -3.74
N ILE A 146 -3.59 -15.00 -3.00
CA ILE A 146 -3.19 -15.82 -1.85
C ILE A 146 -3.79 -17.21 -2.01
N ASN A 147 -2.97 -18.25 -1.89
CA ASN A 147 -3.38 -19.66 -2.05
C ASN A 147 -4.14 -19.91 -3.36
N ASP A 148 -3.59 -19.42 -4.46
CA ASP A 148 -4.17 -19.45 -5.81
C ASP A 148 -5.51 -18.74 -6.01
N VAL A 149 -5.98 -17.99 -5.01
CA VAL A 149 -7.17 -17.17 -5.11
C VAL A 149 -6.78 -15.72 -5.35
N ASP A 150 -7.16 -15.20 -6.53
CA ASP A 150 -7.08 -13.76 -6.82
C ASP A 150 -8.22 -13.01 -6.11
N TYR A 151 -7.88 -12.32 -5.02
CA TYR A 151 -8.82 -11.50 -4.28
C TYR A 151 -9.03 -10.12 -4.91
N CYS A 152 -8.07 -9.63 -5.69
CA CYS A 152 -8.18 -8.36 -6.40
C CYS A 152 -9.27 -8.47 -7.48
N GLU A 153 -9.19 -9.51 -8.32
CA GLU A 153 -10.20 -9.79 -9.33
C GLU A 153 -11.58 -10.00 -8.69
N LYS A 154 -11.68 -10.83 -7.64
CA LYS A 154 -12.95 -11.06 -6.94
C LYS A 154 -13.58 -9.79 -6.36
N LEU A 155 -12.77 -8.86 -5.85
CA LEU A 155 -13.26 -7.58 -5.34
C LEU A 155 -13.71 -6.68 -6.51
N ARG A 156 -12.95 -6.61 -7.61
CA ARG A 156 -13.32 -5.87 -8.82
C ARG A 156 -14.62 -6.38 -9.44
N THR A 157 -14.76 -7.70 -9.61
CA THR A 157 -16.01 -8.31 -10.10
C THR A 157 -17.19 -7.97 -9.19
N ARG A 158 -17.00 -8.05 -7.86
CA ARG A 158 -18.04 -7.71 -6.90
C ARG A 158 -18.42 -6.23 -6.95
N GLU A 159 -17.48 -5.33 -7.24
CA GLU A 159 -17.75 -3.91 -7.41
C GLU A 159 -18.53 -3.63 -8.69
N LYS A 160 -18.17 -4.29 -9.80
CA LYS A 160 -18.94 -4.25 -11.06
C LYS A 160 -20.38 -4.74 -10.85
N GLU A 161 -20.56 -5.92 -10.24
CA GLU A 161 -21.88 -6.47 -9.90
C GLU A 161 -22.71 -5.48 -9.06
N ARG A 162 -22.07 -4.76 -8.14
CA ARG A 162 -22.76 -3.77 -7.30
C ARG A 162 -23.17 -2.53 -8.07
N LEU A 163 -22.37 -2.05 -9.03
CA LEU A 163 -22.77 -0.94 -9.91
C LEU A 163 -24.00 -1.35 -10.73
N GLU A 164 -23.98 -2.55 -11.31
CA GLU A 164 -25.10 -3.11 -12.07
C GLU A 164 -26.38 -3.31 -11.21
N GLN A 165 -26.22 -3.67 -9.93
CA GLN A 165 -27.35 -3.99 -9.04
C GLN A 165 -27.97 -2.78 -8.34
N ARG A 166 -27.41 -1.56 -8.45
CA ARG A 166 -27.91 -0.36 -7.73
C ARG A 166 -29.35 0.05 -8.09
N LYS A 167 -29.93 -0.42 -9.20
CA LYS A 167 -31.38 -0.30 -9.50
C LYS A 167 -32.20 -1.57 -9.20
N SER A 168 -31.58 -2.75 -9.17
CA SER A 168 -32.31 -3.98 -8.82
C SER A 168 -32.49 -4.03 -7.30
N TRP A 169 -33.71 -4.05 -6.78
CA TRP A 169 -33.98 -4.29 -5.35
C TRP A 169 -33.54 -5.69 -4.85
N LYS A 170 -32.64 -6.37 -5.57
CA LYS A 170 -32.00 -7.61 -5.17
C LYS A 170 -30.99 -7.31 -4.07
N ALA A 171 -30.92 -8.22 -3.10
CA ALA A 171 -30.00 -8.11 -1.97
C ALA A 171 -28.56 -7.92 -2.45
N ILE A 172 -27.99 -6.76 -2.13
CA ILE A 172 -26.59 -6.42 -2.41
C ILE A 172 -25.70 -7.50 -1.79
N SER A 173 -24.98 -8.25 -2.62
CA SER A 173 -24.03 -9.27 -2.17
C SER A 173 -23.00 -8.67 -1.21
N GLN A 174 -22.81 -9.28 -0.03
CA GLN A 174 -21.99 -8.68 1.04
C GLN A 174 -20.49 -8.69 0.71
N ILE A 175 -20.02 -7.63 0.05
CA ILE A 175 -18.58 -7.35 -0.17
C ILE A 175 -17.77 -7.38 1.14
N LYS A 176 -18.43 -7.07 2.26
CA LYS A 176 -17.83 -7.05 3.60
C LYS A 176 -17.26 -8.41 3.99
N ASP A 177 -17.96 -9.51 3.71
CA ASP A 177 -17.48 -10.85 4.06
C ASP A 177 -16.30 -11.28 3.18
N LEU A 178 -16.31 -10.91 1.90
CA LEU A 178 -15.18 -11.15 1.01
C LEU A 178 -13.92 -10.41 1.50
N LYS A 179 -14.07 -9.14 1.90
CA LYS A 179 -12.98 -8.35 2.50
C LYS A 179 -12.45 -8.96 3.79
N ARG A 180 -13.31 -9.39 4.70
CA ARG A 180 -12.91 -10.08 5.93
C ARG A 180 -12.16 -11.39 5.63
N GLY A 181 -12.63 -12.14 4.64
CA GLY A 181 -11.96 -13.35 4.15
C GLY A 181 -10.55 -13.04 3.64
N TYR A 182 -10.40 -12.04 2.77
CA TYR A 182 -9.12 -11.57 2.27
C TYR A 182 -8.16 -11.16 3.42
N ILE A 183 -8.62 -10.27 4.31
CA ILE A 183 -7.84 -9.79 5.46
C ILE A 183 -7.31 -10.96 6.30
N SER A 184 -8.14 -11.98 6.54
CA SER A 184 -7.70 -13.16 7.32
C SER A 184 -6.56 -13.93 6.66
N GLN A 185 -6.53 -13.99 5.32
CA GLN A 185 -5.45 -14.64 4.58
C GLN A 185 -4.18 -13.80 4.63
N VAL A 186 -4.30 -12.47 4.47
CA VAL A 186 -3.17 -11.54 4.61
C VAL A 186 -2.53 -11.66 5.99
N ILE A 187 -3.33 -11.63 7.05
CA ILE A 187 -2.83 -11.74 8.43
C ILE A 187 -2.06 -13.04 8.63
N HIS A 188 -2.56 -14.15 8.10
CA HIS A 188 -1.87 -15.42 8.18
C HIS A 188 -0.51 -15.38 7.47
N LYS A 189 -0.47 -14.88 6.24
CA LYS A 189 0.77 -14.73 5.46
C LYS A 189 1.79 -13.81 6.14
N LEU A 190 1.34 -12.67 6.67
CA LEU A 190 2.20 -11.74 7.41
C LEU A 190 2.72 -12.38 8.72
N SER A 191 1.89 -13.16 9.40
CA SER A 191 2.31 -13.88 10.62
C SER A 191 3.41 -14.90 10.31
N GLU A 192 3.31 -15.63 9.19
CA GLU A 192 4.34 -16.55 8.74
C GLU A 192 5.65 -15.81 8.40
N LEU A 193 5.56 -14.70 7.67
CA LEU A 193 6.73 -13.91 7.29
C LEU A 193 7.45 -13.34 8.52
N VAL A 194 6.72 -12.76 9.47
CA VAL A 194 7.31 -12.22 10.71
C VAL A 194 8.10 -13.27 11.48
N ILE A 195 7.53 -14.47 11.63
CA ILE A 195 8.20 -15.55 12.37
C ILE A 195 9.36 -16.13 11.56
N LYS A 196 9.15 -16.40 10.26
CA LYS A 196 10.18 -16.95 9.35
C LYS A 196 11.41 -16.07 9.28
N HIS A 197 11.21 -14.75 9.24
CA HIS A 197 12.28 -13.77 9.06
C HIS A 197 12.71 -13.09 10.36
N ASN A 198 12.14 -13.44 11.52
CA ASN A 198 12.34 -12.71 12.78
C ASN A 198 12.28 -11.19 12.55
N ALA A 199 11.17 -10.72 11.99
CA ALA A 199 11.07 -9.40 11.38
C ALA A 199 10.10 -8.47 12.12
N ILE A 200 10.35 -7.17 12.05
CA ILE A 200 9.36 -6.14 12.36
C ILE A 200 8.49 -5.84 11.14
N ILE A 201 7.29 -5.30 11.34
CA ILE A 201 6.42 -4.81 10.26
C ILE A 201 6.35 -3.30 10.32
N VAL A 202 6.42 -2.63 9.17
CA VAL A 202 6.25 -1.18 9.04
C VAL A 202 5.07 -0.90 8.12
N PHE A 203 4.12 -0.11 8.61
CA PHE A 203 3.02 0.46 7.83
C PHE A 203 3.20 1.96 7.68
N GLU A 204 2.52 2.55 6.69
CA GLU A 204 2.31 4.00 6.69
C GLU A 204 1.26 4.41 7.73
N ASP A 205 1.54 5.51 8.42
CA ASP A 205 0.60 6.20 9.27
C ASP A 205 -0.28 7.12 8.43
N LEU A 206 -1.45 6.61 8.06
CA LEU A 206 -2.44 7.40 7.37
C LEU A 206 -3.12 8.34 8.39
N ASN A 207 -2.71 9.60 8.48
CA ASN A 207 -3.40 10.58 9.32
C ASN A 207 -4.88 10.76 8.90
N MET A 208 -5.75 11.18 9.83
CA MET A 208 -7.20 11.32 9.60
C MET A 208 -7.57 12.21 8.39
N ARG A 209 -6.77 13.25 8.07
CA ARG A 209 -6.97 14.13 6.89
C ARG A 209 -6.59 13.49 5.54
N PHE A 210 -5.51 12.68 5.48
CA PHE A 210 -5.20 11.87 4.28
C PHE A 210 -6.28 10.80 4.04
N LYS A 211 -6.94 10.36 5.12
CA LYS A 211 -8.07 9.43 5.11
C LYS A 211 -9.41 10.07 4.71
N GLU A 212 -9.50 11.39 4.53
CA GLU A 212 -10.71 12.10 4.06
C GLU A 212 -10.78 12.21 2.53
N VAL A 213 -9.63 12.32 1.85
CA VAL A 213 -9.58 12.48 0.38
C VAL A 213 -9.81 11.15 -0.36
N ARG A 214 -9.38 10.01 0.20
CA ARG A 214 -9.75 8.67 -0.29
C ARG A 214 -11.11 8.23 0.28
N GLY A 215 -12.18 8.92 -0.13
CA GLY A 215 -13.55 8.59 0.24
C GLY A 215 -14.00 7.27 -0.40
N GLY A 216 -14.14 6.18 0.39
CA GLY A 216 -14.64 4.91 -0.13
C GLY A 216 -14.38 3.67 0.74
N ILE A 217 -14.93 2.55 0.28
CA ILE A 217 -14.94 1.17 0.82
C ILE A 217 -13.54 0.63 1.26
N GLU A 218 -12.46 1.30 0.91
CA GLU A 218 -11.06 0.94 1.16
C GLU A 218 -10.53 1.33 2.55
N ARG A 219 -10.87 2.53 3.06
CA ARG A 219 -10.41 3.01 4.39
C ARG A 219 -10.76 2.03 5.51
N SER A 220 -11.98 1.50 5.48
CA SER A 220 -12.46 0.55 6.49
C SER A 220 -11.71 -0.78 6.47
N ALA A 221 -11.26 -1.23 5.30
CA ALA A 221 -10.59 -2.52 5.15
C ALA A 221 -9.16 -2.48 5.71
N TYR A 222 -8.45 -1.37 5.52
CA TYR A 222 -7.08 -1.19 6.02
C TYR A 222 -7.01 -1.04 7.53
N GLN A 223 -7.90 -0.23 8.13
CA GLN A 223 -8.00 -0.16 9.58
C GLN A 223 -8.43 -1.51 10.19
N GLN A 224 -9.30 -2.26 9.51
CA GLN A 224 -9.65 -3.62 9.92
C GLN A 224 -8.45 -4.58 9.83
N LEU A 225 -7.62 -4.46 8.78
CA LEU A 225 -6.40 -5.26 8.64
C LEU A 225 -5.43 -4.97 9.79
N GLU A 226 -5.09 -3.71 10.04
CA GLU A 226 -4.16 -3.31 11.11
C GLU A 226 -4.67 -3.78 12.47
N LYS A 227 -5.93 -3.50 12.79
CA LYS A 227 -6.54 -3.93 14.06
C LYS A 227 -6.49 -5.45 14.21
N ALA A 228 -6.91 -6.19 13.20
CA ALA A 228 -6.94 -7.65 13.27
C ALA A 228 -5.53 -8.27 13.32
N LEU A 229 -4.52 -7.61 12.73
CA LEU A 229 -3.12 -8.00 12.86
C LEU A 229 -2.59 -7.76 14.28
N ILE A 230 -2.86 -6.58 14.88
CA ILE A 230 -2.52 -6.27 16.27
C ILE A 230 -3.18 -7.30 17.20
N GLU A 231 -4.47 -7.57 17.04
CA GLU A 231 -5.19 -8.57 17.84
C GLU A 231 -4.61 -9.98 17.67
N LYS A 232 -4.25 -10.36 16.43
CA LYS A 232 -3.62 -11.65 16.15
C LYS A 232 -2.23 -11.76 16.78
N PHE A 233 -1.45 -10.68 16.79
CA PHE A 233 -0.13 -10.62 17.41
C PHE A 233 -0.18 -10.55 18.94
N GLY A 234 -1.33 -10.20 19.53
CA GLY A 234 -1.52 -10.26 20.98
C GLY A 234 -1.46 -11.69 21.51
N TYR A 235 -1.85 -12.67 20.66
CA TYR A 235 -1.62 -14.09 20.90
C TYR A 235 -1.61 -14.90 19.58
N LEU A 236 -0.42 -15.06 19.02
CA LEU A 236 -0.19 -15.72 17.74
C LEU A 236 0.14 -17.21 17.93
N VAL A 237 -0.79 -18.05 17.46
CA VAL A 237 -0.68 -19.52 17.47
C VAL A 237 -0.66 -20.06 16.05
N PHE A 238 0.21 -21.04 15.81
CA PHE A 238 0.30 -21.89 14.63
C PHE A 238 -0.27 -23.28 14.97
N LYS A 239 -1.09 -23.83 14.07
CA LYS A 239 -1.91 -25.03 14.37
C LYS A 239 -1.18 -26.35 14.18
N ASP A 240 -0.10 -26.29 13.41
CA ASP A 240 0.84 -27.35 13.08
C ASP A 240 1.90 -27.56 14.17
N LYS A 241 1.98 -26.62 15.13
CA LYS A 241 2.91 -26.67 16.25
C LYS A 241 2.40 -27.48 17.44
N ASP A 242 3.32 -28.13 18.14
CA ASP A 242 3.04 -28.78 19.42
C ASP A 242 2.45 -27.78 20.43
N PRO A 243 1.49 -28.17 21.29
CA PRO A 243 0.91 -27.25 22.26
C PRO A 243 1.92 -26.49 23.13
N LEU A 244 3.05 -27.12 23.48
CA LEU A 244 4.03 -26.61 24.44
C LEU A 244 5.21 -25.88 23.81
N GLU A 245 5.42 -25.98 22.50
CA GLU A 245 6.50 -25.26 21.85
C GLU A 245 6.15 -23.78 21.60
N ALA A 246 7.15 -22.97 21.27
CA ALA A 246 6.96 -21.55 20.96
C ALA A 246 6.07 -21.38 19.71
N GLY A 247 4.96 -20.65 19.86
CA GLY A 247 3.93 -20.52 18.84
C GLY A 247 2.86 -21.62 18.87
N GLY A 248 3.01 -22.60 19.77
CA GLY A 248 1.99 -23.58 20.11
C GLY A 248 0.81 -22.98 20.86
N VAL A 249 -0.27 -23.75 21.03
CA VAL A 249 -1.52 -23.24 21.59
C VAL A 249 -1.42 -22.77 23.05
N LEU A 250 -0.52 -23.36 23.85
CA LEU A 250 -0.28 -22.97 25.26
C LEU A 250 0.85 -21.94 25.41
N ASN A 251 1.70 -21.79 24.39
CA ASN A 251 2.84 -20.88 24.37
C ASN A 251 2.87 -20.03 23.09
N GLY A 252 1.72 -19.41 22.77
CA GLY A 252 1.58 -18.53 21.60
C GLY A 252 2.47 -17.29 21.72
N TYR A 253 2.95 -16.79 20.57
CA TYR A 253 3.77 -15.57 20.55
C TYR A 253 2.93 -14.36 20.95
N GLN A 254 3.51 -13.46 21.74
CA GLN A 254 2.94 -12.15 22.06
C GLN A 254 3.85 -11.07 21.47
N LEU A 255 3.45 -10.54 20.32
CA LEU A 255 4.25 -9.62 19.50
C LEU A 255 3.67 -8.20 19.47
N SER A 256 2.49 -7.99 20.04
CA SER A 256 1.85 -6.68 20.19
C SER A 256 1.30 -6.50 21.60
N ALA A 257 1.12 -5.23 21.99
CA ALA A 257 0.44 -4.87 23.22
C ALA A 257 -1.09 -4.88 23.01
N PRO A 258 -1.89 -4.95 24.09
CA PRO A 258 -3.35 -4.82 24.01
C PRO A 258 -3.77 -3.54 23.26
N PHE A 259 -4.69 -3.68 22.31
CA PHE A 259 -5.19 -2.56 21.51
C PHE A 259 -6.33 -1.83 22.23
N GLU A 260 -6.18 -0.51 22.44
CA GLU A 260 -7.25 0.36 22.93
C GLU A 260 -7.99 1.04 21.78
N SER A 261 -7.32 1.97 21.11
CA SER A 261 -7.82 2.68 19.93
C SER A 261 -6.66 3.19 19.08
N PHE A 262 -6.93 3.47 17.80
CA PHE A 262 -5.93 4.07 16.91
C PHE A 262 -5.50 5.47 17.36
N GLU A 263 -6.36 6.22 18.07
CA GLU A 263 -6.05 7.56 18.56
C GLU A 263 -5.02 7.56 19.70
N LYS A 264 -5.03 6.50 20.51
CA LYS A 264 -4.10 6.35 21.64
C LYS A 264 -2.81 5.63 21.26
N MET A 265 -2.76 5.05 20.07
CA MET A 265 -1.62 4.28 19.59
C MET A 265 -0.51 5.24 19.12
N GLY A 266 0.73 4.98 19.56
CA GLY A 266 1.89 5.72 19.08
C GLY A 266 2.37 5.24 17.72
N LYS A 267 3.65 5.51 17.41
CA LYS A 267 4.32 5.03 16.19
C LYS A 267 4.77 3.56 16.25
N GLN A 268 4.45 2.87 17.35
CA GLN A 268 4.82 1.48 17.57
C GLN A 268 3.78 0.76 18.44
N ASN A 269 3.37 -0.44 18.04
CA ASN A 269 2.67 -1.38 18.89
C ASN A 269 3.33 -2.76 18.76
N GLY A 270 4.25 -3.04 19.68
CA GLY A 270 5.14 -4.19 19.62
C GLY A 270 5.98 -4.19 18.35
N VAL A 271 5.91 -5.28 17.59
CA VAL A 271 6.68 -5.45 16.34
C VAL A 271 6.10 -4.65 15.15
N ILE A 272 4.98 -3.97 15.34
CA ILE A 272 4.31 -3.17 14.31
C ILE A 272 4.69 -1.70 14.48
N PHE A 273 5.25 -1.09 13.44
CA PHE A 273 5.74 0.28 13.40
C PHE A 273 4.98 1.10 12.34
N TYR A 274 4.95 2.41 12.54
CA TYR A 274 4.19 3.34 11.69
C TYR A 274 5.05 4.52 11.23
N THR A 275 5.20 4.70 9.93
CA THR A 275 6.01 5.76 9.30
C THR A 275 5.17 6.74 8.49
N ASN A 276 5.67 7.94 8.21
CA ASN A 276 4.95 8.90 7.37
C ASN A 276 4.85 8.39 5.90
N PRO A 277 3.66 8.40 5.26
CA PRO A 277 3.47 7.99 3.86
C PRO A 277 4.20 8.86 2.83
N GLU A 278 4.68 10.04 3.20
CA GLU A 278 5.29 10.95 2.24
C GLU A 278 6.54 10.35 1.58
N TYR A 279 6.57 10.42 0.25
CA TYR A 279 7.67 9.99 -0.62
C TYR A 279 8.03 8.50 -0.54
N THR A 280 7.16 7.62 -0.03
CA THR A 280 7.37 6.17 -0.08
C THR A 280 7.26 5.65 -1.51
N SER A 281 6.19 5.99 -2.23
CA SER A 281 5.95 5.55 -3.61
C SER A 281 6.70 6.34 -4.69
N THR A 282 7.23 7.52 -4.36
CA THR A 282 7.77 8.51 -5.32
C THR A 282 9.19 8.92 -4.99
N THR A 283 10.00 7.96 -4.54
CA THR A 283 11.45 8.08 -4.37
C THR A 283 12.14 7.07 -5.28
N ASP A 284 13.18 7.51 -5.99
CA ASP A 284 14.10 6.63 -6.71
C ASP A 284 14.83 5.71 -5.72
N PRO A 285 14.66 4.38 -5.84
CA PRO A 285 15.27 3.43 -4.91
C PRO A 285 16.80 3.34 -5.01
N VAL A 286 17.39 3.78 -6.12
CA VAL A 286 18.84 3.76 -6.36
C VAL A 286 19.48 5.06 -5.89
N THR A 287 19.00 6.21 -6.39
CA THR A 287 19.65 7.51 -6.15
C THR A 287 19.05 8.29 -4.97
N GLY A 288 17.92 7.83 -4.42
CA GLY A 288 17.17 8.58 -3.41
C GLY A 288 16.51 9.85 -3.94
N TRP A 289 16.55 10.10 -5.25
CA TRP A 289 15.93 11.28 -5.83
C TRP A 289 14.40 11.25 -5.68
N ARG A 290 13.80 12.41 -5.39
CA ARG A 290 12.35 12.63 -5.36
C ARG A 290 12.04 14.02 -5.93
N GLN A 291 10.77 14.30 -6.17
CA GLN A 291 10.34 15.64 -6.56
C GLN A 291 10.68 16.68 -5.47
N HIS A 292 11.41 17.73 -5.86
CA HIS A 292 11.73 18.89 -5.00
C HIS A 292 11.14 20.19 -5.55
N ILE A 293 11.03 20.32 -6.88
CA ILE A 293 10.64 21.58 -7.50
C ILE A 293 9.12 21.66 -7.57
N TYR A 294 8.57 22.68 -6.92
CA TYR A 294 7.15 23.02 -6.98
C TYR A 294 6.97 24.46 -7.46
N ILE A 295 6.39 24.61 -8.65
CA ILE A 295 5.97 25.90 -9.21
C ILE A 295 4.45 25.90 -9.22
N LYS A 296 3.83 26.90 -8.57
CA LYS A 296 2.36 26.98 -8.49
C LYS A 296 1.72 27.04 -9.87
N SER A 297 0.54 26.45 -10.02
CA SER A 297 -0.18 26.42 -11.31
C SER A 297 -0.63 27.80 -11.80
N ASP A 298 -0.90 28.70 -10.85
CA ASP A 298 -1.31 30.09 -11.03
C ASP A 298 -0.14 31.08 -10.97
N ALA A 299 1.11 30.59 -10.90
CA ALA A 299 2.28 31.45 -10.96
C ALA A 299 2.25 32.30 -12.25
N THR A 300 2.52 33.59 -12.08
CA THR A 300 2.66 34.56 -13.17
C THR A 300 3.90 34.27 -14.01
N ASP A 301 3.93 34.78 -15.24
CA ASP A 301 5.09 34.61 -16.13
C ASP A 301 6.37 35.19 -15.50
N ASN A 302 6.27 36.28 -14.72
CA ASN A 302 7.40 36.86 -13.98
C ASN A 302 7.90 35.95 -12.84
N GLU A 303 6.99 35.30 -12.10
CA GLU A 303 7.38 34.36 -11.04
C GLU A 303 8.02 33.10 -11.64
N ALA A 304 7.48 32.60 -12.75
CA ALA A 304 8.04 31.47 -13.47
C ALA A 304 9.42 31.81 -14.05
N LEU A 305 9.57 32.98 -14.66
CA LEU A 305 10.84 33.48 -15.19
C LEU A 305 11.92 33.42 -14.11
N LYS A 306 11.70 34.04 -12.94
CA LYS A 306 12.68 34.03 -11.84
C LYS A 306 13.12 32.62 -11.46
N VAL A 307 12.19 31.67 -11.39
CA VAL A 307 12.54 30.29 -11.06
C VAL A 307 13.41 29.66 -12.16
N PHE A 308 13.05 29.84 -13.43
CA PHE A 308 13.76 29.26 -14.58
C PHE A 308 15.05 30.00 -14.98
N THR A 309 15.32 31.18 -14.41
CA THR A 309 16.55 31.93 -14.68
C THR A 309 17.49 31.98 -13.48
N GLU A 310 16.98 31.87 -12.25
CA GLU A 310 17.80 32.01 -11.04
C GLU A 310 18.04 30.67 -10.31
N LYS A 311 17.16 29.67 -10.46
CA LYS A 311 17.18 28.44 -9.65
C LYS A 311 17.31 27.14 -10.45
N ILE A 312 17.04 27.19 -11.75
CA ILE A 312 17.02 26.02 -12.63
C ILE A 312 17.83 26.35 -13.87
N GLY A 313 18.93 25.64 -14.07
CA GLY A 313 19.63 25.63 -15.35
C GLY A 313 18.96 24.67 -16.32
N ILE A 314 18.80 25.08 -17.58
CA ILE A 314 18.15 24.29 -18.63
C ILE A 314 19.15 24.10 -19.76
N GLY A 315 19.42 22.86 -20.15
CA GLY A 315 20.39 22.57 -21.20
C GLY A 315 20.09 21.32 -21.99
N TRP A 316 21.09 20.87 -22.75
CA TRP A 316 21.06 19.64 -23.53
C TRP A 316 22.29 18.80 -23.22
N SER A 317 22.09 17.48 -23.18
CA SER A 317 23.16 16.49 -23.00
C SER A 317 23.24 15.63 -24.25
N ASP A 318 24.34 15.75 -24.98
CA ASP A 318 24.60 14.94 -26.18
C ASP A 318 24.80 13.46 -25.84
N ASP A 319 25.43 13.15 -24.70
CA ASP A 319 25.70 11.77 -24.33
C ASP A 319 24.42 11.00 -23.95
N LYS A 320 23.42 11.67 -23.38
CA LYS A 320 22.10 11.08 -23.04
C LYS A 320 21.00 11.41 -24.03
N GLN A 321 21.29 12.22 -25.05
CA GLN A 321 20.34 12.71 -26.05
C GLN A 321 19.08 13.28 -25.38
N SER A 322 19.27 14.17 -24.41
CA SER A 322 18.20 14.62 -23.53
C SER A 322 18.36 16.07 -23.12
N TYR A 323 17.24 16.81 -23.07
CA TYR A 323 17.18 18.05 -22.31
C TYR A 323 17.40 17.79 -20.83
N THR A 324 18.02 18.75 -20.15
CA THR A 324 18.38 18.65 -18.73
C THR A 324 17.84 19.80 -17.92
N PHE A 325 17.42 19.51 -16.68
CA PHE A 325 17.15 20.51 -15.66
C PHE A 325 18.13 20.33 -14.50
N SER A 326 19.03 21.30 -14.30
CA SER A 326 19.99 21.29 -13.19
C SER A 326 19.59 22.27 -12.10
N TYR A 327 19.67 21.87 -10.83
CA TYR A 327 19.30 22.74 -9.69
C TYR A 327 20.01 22.32 -8.40
N ASP A 328 20.09 23.23 -7.43
CA ASP A 328 20.44 22.89 -6.04
C ASP A 328 19.15 22.67 -5.23
N GLN A 329 19.07 21.52 -4.56
CA GLN A 329 17.92 21.13 -3.74
C GLN A 329 17.57 22.19 -2.68
N LYS A 330 18.59 22.87 -2.12
CA LYS A 330 18.39 23.91 -1.10
C LYS A 330 17.61 25.13 -1.60
N ASP A 331 17.65 25.41 -2.92
CA ASP A 331 16.99 26.58 -3.50
C ASP A 331 15.46 26.45 -3.51
N PHE A 332 14.97 25.23 -3.31
CA PHE A 332 13.56 24.88 -3.21
C PHE A 332 13.15 24.41 -1.81
N TRP A 333 14.13 24.12 -0.94
CA TRP A 333 13.88 23.56 0.38
C TRP A 333 14.99 23.91 1.38
N GLU A 334 14.76 24.93 2.21
CA GLU A 334 15.77 25.49 3.11
C GLU A 334 16.33 24.46 4.12
N ASP A 335 15.46 23.61 4.68
CA ASP A 335 15.84 22.57 5.66
C ASP A 335 16.44 21.29 5.02
N SER A 336 16.70 21.32 3.72
CA SER A 336 17.17 20.17 2.98
C SER A 336 18.68 20.24 2.75
N PRO A 337 19.40 19.11 2.84
CA PRO A 337 20.84 19.11 2.60
C PRO A 337 21.18 19.60 1.19
N ALA A 338 22.24 20.41 1.09
CA ALA A 338 22.71 20.96 -0.19
C ALA A 338 23.15 19.81 -1.12
N ARG A 339 22.46 19.68 -2.25
CA ARG A 339 22.75 18.66 -3.27
C ARG A 339 22.30 19.17 -4.63
N LYS A 340 23.23 19.10 -5.58
CA LYS A 340 22.95 19.41 -6.97
C LYS A 340 22.39 18.19 -7.68
N TRP A 341 21.32 18.39 -8.44
CA TRP A 341 20.68 17.36 -9.25
C TRP A 341 20.68 17.79 -10.70
N VAL A 342 20.76 16.80 -11.59
CA VAL A 342 20.53 16.96 -13.03
C VAL A 342 19.45 15.96 -13.42
N LEU A 343 18.31 16.49 -13.86
CA LEU A 343 17.19 15.69 -14.33
C LEU A 343 17.26 15.61 -15.85
N TYR A 344 17.06 14.43 -16.40
CA TYR A 344 17.00 14.18 -17.82
C TYR A 344 15.55 13.98 -18.23
N ALA A 345 15.14 14.69 -19.27
CA ALA A 345 13.78 14.70 -19.79
C ALA A 345 13.42 13.43 -20.57
N ASN A 346 14.37 12.58 -20.95
CA ASN A 346 14.21 11.43 -21.86
C ASN A 346 13.48 10.21 -21.30
N ALA A 347 13.17 10.17 -20.00
CA ALA A 347 12.53 9.00 -19.40
C ALA A 347 11.03 8.93 -19.78
N PRO A 348 10.46 7.72 -20.01
CA PRO A 348 9.08 7.57 -20.46
C PRO A 348 8.09 8.00 -19.36
N ARG A 349 6.97 8.59 -19.77
CA ARG A 349 5.92 9.11 -18.88
C ARG A 349 4.53 8.72 -19.34
N LEU A 350 3.59 8.76 -18.39
CA LEU A 350 2.15 8.71 -18.67
C LEU A 350 1.51 10.07 -18.39
N GLU A 351 0.99 10.72 -19.44
CA GLU A 351 0.15 11.92 -19.30
C GLU A 351 -1.30 11.49 -19.02
N ARG A 352 -1.93 12.13 -18.03
CA ARG A 352 -3.37 12.02 -17.81
C ARG A 352 -4.09 13.12 -18.60
N TYR A 353 -5.05 12.72 -19.42
CA TYR A 353 -5.88 13.64 -20.20
C TYR A 353 -7.36 13.22 -20.16
N ARG A 354 -8.27 14.11 -20.57
CA ARG A 354 -9.68 13.77 -20.78
C ARG A 354 -9.88 13.42 -22.24
N ASN A 355 -10.44 12.25 -22.52
CA ASN A 355 -10.86 11.88 -23.88
C ASN A 355 -12.16 12.58 -24.28
N ASP A 356 -12.56 12.40 -25.54
CA ASP A 356 -13.77 13.03 -26.11
C ASP A 356 -15.05 12.66 -25.36
N ALA A 357 -15.09 11.49 -24.75
CA ALA A 357 -16.19 11.03 -23.91
C ALA A 357 -16.17 11.60 -22.48
N GLY A 358 -15.26 12.52 -22.17
CA GLY A 358 -15.12 13.18 -20.87
C GLY A 358 -14.48 12.35 -19.77
N TYR A 359 -13.99 11.14 -20.08
CA TYR A 359 -13.30 10.28 -19.12
C TYR A 359 -11.83 10.63 -19.03
N TRP A 360 -11.31 10.62 -17.80
CA TRP A 360 -9.87 10.64 -17.58
C TRP A 360 -9.26 9.32 -18.05
N THR A 361 -8.26 9.42 -18.93
CA THR A 361 -7.47 8.32 -19.46
C THR A 361 -5.99 8.70 -19.45
N THR A 362 -5.12 7.78 -19.80
CA THR A 362 -3.68 8.02 -19.94
C THR A 362 -3.20 7.81 -21.37
N ARG A 363 -2.12 8.49 -21.74
CA ARG A 363 -1.33 8.21 -22.95
C ARG A 363 0.15 8.26 -22.63
N GLU A 364 0.94 7.52 -23.38
CA GLU A 364 2.39 7.64 -23.35
C GLU A 364 2.83 9.05 -23.77
N THR A 365 3.86 9.55 -23.12
CA THR A 365 4.54 10.78 -23.50
C THR A 365 5.99 10.76 -23.02
N ASN A 366 6.80 11.68 -23.55
CA ASN A 366 8.15 11.92 -23.10
C ASN A 366 8.38 13.44 -23.04
N SER A 367 8.93 13.94 -21.93
CA SER A 367 9.21 15.36 -21.77
C SER A 367 10.22 15.89 -22.78
N ASN A 368 11.10 15.03 -23.29
CA ASN A 368 12.13 15.40 -24.26
C ASN A 368 11.51 15.91 -25.57
N ASP A 369 10.48 15.23 -26.07
CA ASP A 369 9.78 15.63 -27.31
C ASP A 369 8.98 16.92 -27.12
N LEU A 370 8.36 17.08 -25.95
CA LEU A 370 7.61 18.29 -25.61
C LEU A 370 8.52 19.51 -25.48
N LEU A 371 9.73 19.33 -24.95
CA LEU A 371 10.74 20.40 -24.87
C LEU A 371 11.29 20.75 -26.26
N ARG A 372 11.53 19.74 -27.11
CA ARG A 372 11.95 19.98 -28.49
C ARG A 372 10.93 20.82 -29.25
N GLU A 373 9.66 20.41 -29.24
CA GLU A 373 8.57 21.17 -29.87
C GLU A 373 8.44 22.57 -29.27
N LEU A 374 8.51 22.70 -27.93
CA LEU A 374 8.45 23.99 -27.25
C LEU A 374 9.55 24.94 -27.72
N PHE A 375 10.80 24.48 -27.78
CA PHE A 375 11.93 25.32 -28.16
C PHE A 375 11.90 25.66 -29.65
N GLU A 376 11.56 24.70 -30.53
CA GLU A 376 11.38 24.96 -31.96
C GLU A 376 10.28 25.99 -32.23
N VAL A 377 9.10 25.83 -31.63
CA VAL A 377 7.95 26.71 -31.86
C VAL A 377 8.20 28.12 -31.33
N TRP A 378 9.02 28.27 -30.30
CA TRP A 378 9.38 29.56 -29.73
C TRP A 378 10.71 30.12 -30.24
N ASP A 379 11.27 29.53 -31.31
CA ASP A 379 12.48 30.01 -32.00
C ASP A 379 13.71 30.06 -31.07
N PHE A 380 13.83 29.07 -30.18
CA PHE A 380 15.05 28.81 -29.42
C PHE A 380 15.98 27.92 -30.24
N ASP A 381 17.26 28.28 -30.25
CA ASP A 381 18.31 27.39 -30.74
C ASP A 381 18.42 26.14 -29.85
N GLN A 382 18.92 25.05 -30.42
CA GLN A 382 19.23 23.87 -29.61
C GLN A 382 20.24 24.27 -28.53
N PRO A 383 19.97 24.00 -27.23
CA PRO A 383 20.89 24.40 -26.17
C PRO A 383 22.28 23.78 -26.34
N GLU A 384 23.34 24.58 -26.43
CA GLU A 384 24.72 24.11 -26.26
C GLU A 384 25.19 24.21 -24.79
N GLY A 385 24.33 24.75 -23.92
CA GLY A 385 24.60 25.03 -22.51
C GLY A 385 23.34 25.47 -21.77
N ASP A 386 23.50 26.22 -20.67
CA ASP A 386 22.37 26.76 -19.92
C ASP A 386 21.69 27.91 -20.67
N ILE A 387 20.40 27.77 -21.00
CA ILE A 387 19.62 28.76 -21.75
C ILE A 387 18.90 29.78 -20.87
N SER A 388 19.14 29.81 -19.56
CA SER A 388 18.52 30.80 -18.65
C SER A 388 18.68 32.25 -19.13
N GLU A 389 19.86 32.63 -19.65
CA GLU A 389 20.11 33.98 -20.19
C GLU A 389 19.28 34.25 -21.46
N GLN A 390 19.17 33.27 -22.36
CA GLN A 390 18.36 33.39 -23.57
C GLN A 390 16.87 33.52 -23.22
N ILE A 391 16.36 32.75 -22.25
CA ILE A 391 14.99 32.87 -21.76
C ILE A 391 14.73 34.30 -21.23
N ALA A 392 15.65 34.84 -20.43
CA ALA A 392 15.54 36.20 -19.89
C ALA A 392 15.48 37.25 -21.01
N MET A 393 16.42 37.17 -21.96
CA MET A 393 16.47 38.08 -23.12
C MET A 393 15.20 38.01 -23.97
N MET A 394 14.75 36.81 -24.33
CA MET A 394 13.53 36.63 -25.13
C MET A 394 12.26 37.11 -24.40
N TYR A 395 12.23 37.01 -23.07
CA TYR A 395 11.15 37.56 -22.27
C TYR A 395 11.13 39.09 -22.31
N GLU A 396 12.29 39.73 -22.11
CA GLU A 396 12.45 41.19 -22.13
C GLU A 396 12.09 41.78 -23.50
N GLU A 397 12.50 41.11 -24.58
CA GLU A 397 12.13 41.46 -25.96
C GLU A 397 10.65 41.22 -26.27
N GLY A 398 9.89 40.61 -25.36
CA GLY A 398 8.48 40.29 -25.54
C GLY A 398 8.21 39.13 -26.49
N LYS A 399 9.23 38.37 -26.91
CA LYS A 399 9.11 37.21 -27.81
C LYS A 399 8.41 36.02 -27.16
N LEU A 400 8.35 35.96 -25.82
CA LEU A 400 7.66 34.92 -25.06
C LEU A 400 6.20 35.26 -24.70
N LYS A 401 5.62 36.30 -25.31
CA LYS A 401 4.22 36.72 -25.08
C LYS A 401 3.25 35.97 -25.99
N GLY A 402 2.01 35.85 -25.51
CA GLY A 402 0.93 35.20 -26.25
C GLY A 402 0.90 33.69 -26.05
N GLU A 403 0.18 33.00 -26.93
CA GLU A 403 0.05 31.55 -26.90
C GLU A 403 0.48 30.99 -28.26
N LYS A 404 1.18 29.85 -28.22
CA LYS A 404 1.50 29.05 -29.41
C LYS A 404 0.95 27.65 -29.22
N ILE A 405 0.76 26.93 -30.33
CA ILE A 405 0.27 25.55 -30.29
C ILE A 405 1.45 24.63 -29.94
N ILE A 406 1.33 23.88 -28.84
CA ILE A 406 2.31 22.89 -28.39
C ILE A 406 1.54 21.65 -27.96
N SER A 407 1.87 20.48 -28.52
CA SER A 407 1.18 19.22 -28.28
C SER A 407 -0.34 19.38 -28.41
N GLU A 408 -0.78 19.98 -29.52
CA GLU A 408 -2.20 20.19 -29.89
C GLU A 408 -2.97 21.16 -28.97
N LYS A 409 -2.29 21.87 -28.05
CA LYS A 409 -2.91 22.80 -27.10
C LYS A 409 -2.33 24.20 -27.27
N SER A 410 -3.20 25.22 -27.30
CA SER A 410 -2.78 26.62 -27.18
C SER A 410 -2.26 26.89 -25.78
N GLN A 411 -0.98 27.23 -25.65
CA GLN A 411 -0.33 27.45 -24.36
C GLN A 411 0.69 28.59 -24.42
N ARG A 412 0.83 29.28 -23.29
CA ARG A 412 1.94 30.22 -23.04
C ARG A 412 3.23 29.47 -22.78
N PHE A 413 4.37 30.08 -23.11
CA PHE A 413 5.70 29.50 -22.95
C PHE A 413 5.94 28.91 -21.55
N PHE A 414 5.84 29.72 -20.48
CA PHE A 414 6.11 29.25 -19.11
C PHE A 414 5.14 28.17 -18.62
N LYS A 415 3.90 28.18 -19.11
CA LYS A 415 2.93 27.13 -18.79
C LYS A 415 3.36 25.78 -19.37
N ALA A 416 3.82 25.79 -20.62
CA ALA A 416 4.32 24.59 -21.30
C ALA A 416 5.67 24.12 -20.72
N LEU A 417 6.61 25.04 -20.44
CA LEU A 417 7.90 24.70 -19.82
C LEU A 417 7.72 24.07 -18.42
N ARG A 418 6.86 24.67 -17.58
CA ARG A 418 6.48 24.11 -16.28
C ARG A 418 5.83 22.74 -16.41
N TYR A 419 4.99 22.55 -17.43
CA TYR A 419 4.37 21.26 -17.69
C TYR A 419 5.42 20.19 -18.04
N ALA A 420 6.39 20.50 -18.90
CA ALA A 420 7.51 19.62 -19.25
C ALA A 420 8.38 19.27 -18.02
N LEU A 421 8.67 20.27 -17.17
CA LEU A 421 9.39 20.05 -15.91
C LEU A 421 8.61 19.11 -14.98
N ASN A 422 7.31 19.33 -14.81
CA ASN A 422 6.47 18.50 -13.96
C ASN A 422 6.40 17.05 -14.46
N LEU A 423 6.25 16.85 -15.78
CA LEU A 423 6.35 15.52 -16.39
C LEU A 423 7.72 14.90 -16.17
N THR A 424 8.80 15.65 -16.33
CA THR A 424 10.17 15.16 -16.07
C THR A 424 10.32 14.68 -14.62
N GLN A 425 9.74 15.40 -13.66
CA GLN A 425 9.77 15.03 -12.24
C GLN A 425 8.86 13.86 -11.86
N GLN A 426 7.97 13.39 -12.75
CA GLN A 426 7.01 12.33 -12.47
C GLN A 426 7.68 10.94 -12.45
N ILE A 427 8.13 10.52 -11.26
CA ILE A 427 8.77 9.22 -11.03
C ILE A 427 7.80 8.05 -11.23
N ARG A 428 6.63 8.11 -10.58
CA ARG A 428 5.64 7.03 -10.63
C ARG A 428 4.63 7.31 -11.74
N ASN A 429 4.47 6.35 -12.64
CA ASN A 429 3.61 6.42 -13.81
C ASN A 429 2.58 5.30 -13.71
N SER A 430 1.31 5.68 -13.62
CA SER A 430 0.26 4.73 -13.22
C SER A 430 -1.07 4.98 -13.93
N ASP A 431 -1.66 3.94 -14.51
CA ASP A 431 -3.09 3.87 -14.84
C ASP A 431 -3.74 2.61 -14.29
N SER A 432 -5.03 2.68 -13.98
CA SER A 432 -5.81 1.59 -13.40
C SER A 432 -7.08 1.36 -14.20
N ILE A 433 -7.39 0.08 -14.42
CA ILE A 433 -8.68 -0.36 -14.96
C ILE A 433 -9.83 0.10 -14.04
N ARG A 434 -10.86 0.69 -14.64
CA ARG A 434 -12.07 1.17 -13.95
C ARG A 434 -13.31 0.76 -14.71
N TYR A 435 -14.40 0.56 -13.97
CA TYR A 435 -15.73 0.34 -14.51
C TYR A 435 -16.55 1.61 -14.41
N VAL A 436 -17.00 2.13 -15.56
CA VAL A 436 -17.83 3.33 -15.65
C VAL A 436 -19.13 3.02 -16.37
N TYR A 437 -20.16 3.80 -16.09
CA TYR A 437 -21.37 3.75 -16.91
C TYR A 437 -21.05 4.20 -18.33
N GLU A 438 -21.57 3.48 -19.32
CA GLU A 438 -21.51 3.95 -20.70
C GLU A 438 -22.39 5.18 -20.86
N ARG A 439 -21.92 6.14 -21.67
CA ARG A 439 -22.65 7.38 -21.95
C ARG A 439 -22.79 7.55 -23.45
N ASP A 440 -23.94 8.06 -23.87
CA ASP A 440 -24.17 8.46 -25.26
C ASP A 440 -23.49 9.82 -25.59
N ALA A 441 -23.67 10.30 -26.82
CA ALA A 441 -23.09 11.56 -27.28
C ALA A 441 -23.63 12.80 -26.54
N GLN A 442 -24.78 12.68 -25.87
CA GLN A 442 -25.40 13.73 -25.06
C GLN A 442 -24.95 13.67 -23.59
N GLY A 443 -24.25 12.59 -23.22
CA GLY A 443 -23.72 12.37 -21.88
C GLY A 443 -24.68 11.62 -20.96
N ASP A 444 -25.81 11.14 -21.48
CA ASP A 444 -26.79 10.35 -20.72
C ASP A 444 -26.32 8.90 -20.60
N ILE A 445 -26.69 8.24 -19.50
CA ILE A 445 -26.26 6.85 -19.27
C ILE A 445 -27.03 5.92 -20.19
N VAL A 446 -26.29 5.07 -20.91
CA VAL A 446 -26.87 4.06 -21.81
C VAL A 446 -27.50 2.93 -20.99
N GLU A 447 -28.75 2.57 -21.32
CA GLU A 447 -29.45 1.40 -20.80
C GLU A 447 -29.57 0.32 -21.90
N ASP A 448 -29.46 -0.96 -21.52
CA ASP A 448 -29.71 -2.08 -22.42
C ASP A 448 -31.20 -2.30 -22.70
N SER A 449 -31.55 -3.26 -23.55
CA SER A 449 -32.93 -3.59 -23.92
C SER A 449 -33.82 -4.04 -22.75
N GLN A 450 -33.24 -4.28 -21.57
CA GLN A 450 -33.94 -4.64 -20.33
C GLN A 450 -33.95 -3.50 -19.30
N GLY A 451 -33.51 -2.29 -19.68
CA GLY A 451 -33.45 -1.12 -18.79
C GLY A 451 -32.29 -1.18 -17.78
N LYS A 452 -31.26 -1.99 -18.04
CA LYS A 452 -30.08 -2.09 -17.18
C LYS A 452 -28.99 -1.15 -17.69
N MET A 453 -28.45 -0.33 -16.79
CA MET A 453 -27.32 0.55 -17.10
C MET A 453 -26.14 -0.26 -17.64
N VAL A 454 -25.61 0.14 -18.80
CA VAL A 454 -24.46 -0.50 -19.41
C VAL A 454 -23.19 -0.02 -18.70
N VAL A 455 -22.31 -0.95 -18.36
CA VAL A 455 -21.04 -0.68 -17.67
C VAL A 455 -19.90 -1.10 -18.59
N LYS A 456 -19.00 -0.16 -18.90
CA LYS A 456 -17.81 -0.40 -19.71
C LYS A 456 -16.53 -0.34 -18.88
N GLU A 457 -15.53 -1.07 -19.34
CA GLU A 457 -14.17 -1.05 -18.80
C GLU A 457 -13.36 0.05 -19.50
N ILE A 458 -12.62 0.85 -18.74
CA ILE A 458 -11.71 1.89 -19.25
C ILE A 458 -10.38 1.86 -18.50
N GLY A 459 -9.34 2.45 -19.12
CA GLY A 459 -8.00 2.55 -18.54
C GLY A 459 -7.17 1.29 -18.75
N GLU A 460 -5.86 1.41 -18.50
CA GLU A 460 -4.92 0.30 -18.59
C GLU A 460 -4.42 -0.14 -17.22
N ASN A 461 -3.77 -1.31 -17.13
CA ASN A 461 -3.13 -1.78 -15.89
C ASN A 461 -1.61 -1.60 -15.96
N VAL A 462 -1.16 -0.34 -15.97
CA VAL A 462 0.26 0.03 -16.10
C VAL A 462 0.70 0.72 -14.82
N ASP A 463 1.73 0.23 -14.14
CA ASP A 463 2.31 0.86 -12.93
C ASP A 463 3.82 0.70 -12.92
N PHE A 464 4.57 1.78 -13.17
CA PHE A 464 6.03 1.73 -13.21
C PHE A 464 6.68 2.93 -12.57
N ILE A 465 7.94 2.73 -12.19
CA ILE A 465 8.86 3.78 -11.74
C ILE A 465 9.83 4.05 -12.88
N ALA A 466 10.06 5.33 -13.19
CA ALA A 466 11.07 5.77 -14.13
C ALA A 466 11.78 7.01 -13.58
N SER A 467 13.03 6.84 -13.14
CA SER A 467 13.84 7.92 -12.60
C SER A 467 14.36 8.83 -13.72
N PRO A 468 14.27 10.17 -13.56
CA PRO A 468 14.93 11.11 -14.47
C PRO A 468 16.42 11.31 -14.13
N VAL A 469 17.00 10.58 -13.18
CA VAL A 469 18.38 10.79 -12.73
C VAL A 469 19.22 9.56 -13.03
N VAL A 470 20.45 9.77 -13.52
CA VAL A 470 21.43 8.70 -13.73
C VAL A 470 21.69 7.93 -12.43
N PRO A 471 21.74 6.59 -12.44
CA PRO A 471 21.86 5.69 -13.61
C PRO A 471 20.54 5.30 -14.32
N PHE A 472 19.45 6.07 -14.17
CA PHE A 472 18.14 5.85 -14.79
C PHE A 472 17.45 4.56 -14.36
N PHE A 473 17.23 4.44 -13.05
CA PHE A 473 16.42 3.34 -12.54
C PHE A 473 15.03 3.33 -13.17
N THR A 474 14.60 2.17 -13.68
CA THR A 474 13.22 1.95 -14.09
C THR A 474 12.78 0.51 -13.79
N THR A 475 11.53 0.35 -13.39
CA THR A 475 10.91 -0.97 -13.26
C THR A 475 10.46 -1.47 -14.64
N PRO A 476 10.29 -2.79 -14.84
CA PRO A 476 9.71 -3.32 -16.06
C PRO A 476 8.38 -2.65 -16.40
N ASN A 477 8.23 -2.26 -17.66
CA ASN A 477 7.08 -1.53 -18.15
C ASN A 477 6.89 -1.79 -19.66
N PRO A 478 5.79 -1.33 -20.28
CA PRO A 478 5.53 -1.56 -21.71
C PRO A 478 6.64 -1.05 -22.63
N TYR A 479 7.42 -0.06 -22.20
CA TYR A 479 8.43 0.65 -22.98
C TYR A 479 9.86 0.14 -22.68
N THR A 480 10.11 -0.28 -21.45
CA THR A 480 11.38 -0.86 -21.00
C THR A 480 11.11 -2.19 -20.33
N LYS A 481 11.41 -3.30 -21.02
CA LYS A 481 11.09 -4.66 -20.56
C LYS A 481 11.98 -5.14 -19.41
N GLU A 482 13.14 -4.53 -19.22
CA GLU A 482 14.12 -4.91 -18.20
C GLU A 482 14.14 -3.91 -17.05
N ASN A 483 14.41 -4.40 -15.85
CA ASN A 483 14.72 -3.54 -14.72
C ASN A 483 16.16 -3.02 -14.86
N LEU A 484 16.32 -1.70 -14.89
CA LEU A 484 17.65 -1.09 -14.93
C LEU A 484 18.21 -0.95 -13.52
N CYS A 485 19.53 -1.16 -13.37
CA CYS A 485 20.28 -1.04 -12.11
C CYS A 485 20.20 -2.24 -11.14
N GLY A 486 19.66 -3.39 -11.58
CA GLY A 486 19.79 -4.68 -10.86
C GLY A 486 19.01 -4.81 -9.55
N LEU A 487 18.21 -3.82 -9.16
CA LEU A 487 17.29 -3.93 -8.04
C LEU A 487 16.07 -4.74 -8.46
N VAL A 488 15.70 -5.76 -7.69
CA VAL A 488 14.48 -6.53 -7.96
C VAL A 488 13.30 -5.72 -7.43
N ILE A 489 12.80 -4.73 -8.17
CA ILE A 489 11.58 -3.97 -7.85
C ILE A 489 10.71 -4.00 -9.11
N GLU A 490 9.46 -4.43 -8.97
CA GLU A 490 8.65 -4.78 -10.16
C GLU A 490 7.70 -3.66 -10.61
N ASN A 491 7.27 -2.79 -9.69
CA ASN A 491 6.29 -1.74 -9.97
C ASN A 491 6.30 -0.65 -8.88
N GLY A 492 5.34 0.29 -8.97
CA GLY A 492 5.22 1.41 -8.03
C GLY A 492 4.84 0.99 -6.61
N ASP A 493 3.96 0.00 -6.42
CA ASP A 493 3.59 -0.50 -5.09
C ASP A 493 4.76 -1.30 -4.44
N ALA A 494 5.55 -2.02 -5.24
CA ALA A 494 6.77 -2.68 -4.76
C ALA A 494 7.80 -1.64 -4.27
N ASN A 495 7.99 -0.54 -5.02
CA ASN A 495 8.85 0.58 -4.60
C ASN A 495 8.33 1.23 -3.32
N GLY A 496 7.01 1.43 -3.20
CA GLY A 496 6.38 1.92 -1.98
C GLY A 496 6.68 1.03 -0.78
N ALA A 497 6.47 -0.28 -0.91
CA ALA A 497 6.70 -1.25 0.17
C ALA A 497 8.18 -1.29 0.58
N TYR A 498 9.07 -1.27 -0.41
CA TYR A 498 10.52 -1.18 -0.19
C TYR A 498 10.91 0.08 0.61
N ASN A 499 10.36 1.24 0.25
CA ASN A 499 10.70 2.51 0.90
C ASN A 499 10.09 2.64 2.30
N ILE A 500 8.91 2.08 2.52
CA ILE A 500 8.33 1.91 3.86
C ILE A 500 9.26 1.08 4.73
N ALA A 501 9.79 -0.03 4.19
CA ALA A 501 10.74 -0.87 4.90
C ALA A 501 12.07 -0.12 5.19
N ARG A 502 12.59 0.67 4.24
CA ARG A 502 13.78 1.51 4.44
C ARG A 502 13.61 2.53 5.57
N LYS A 503 12.44 3.16 5.69
CA LYS A 503 12.14 4.01 6.86
C LYS A 503 12.13 3.22 8.18
N GLY A 504 11.83 1.92 8.13
CA GLY A 504 12.03 1.00 9.26
C GLY A 504 13.48 0.84 9.68
N ILE A 505 14.44 0.92 8.74
CA ILE A 505 15.87 0.91 9.07
C ILE A 505 16.20 2.11 9.95
N MET A 506 15.73 3.30 9.56
CA MET A 506 15.92 4.54 10.34
C MET A 506 15.32 4.43 11.75
N MET A 507 14.14 3.83 11.88
CA MET A 507 13.52 3.60 13.19
C MET A 507 14.38 2.68 14.07
N LEU A 508 14.94 1.61 13.50
CA LEU A 508 15.85 0.70 14.21
C LEU A 508 17.18 1.39 14.56
N GLU A 509 17.72 2.25 13.70
CA GLU A 509 18.90 3.07 13.99
C GLU A 509 18.64 3.99 15.21
N ARG A 510 17.50 4.66 15.26
CA ARG A 510 17.11 5.50 16.40
C ARG A 510 16.91 4.70 17.69
N ILE A 511 16.34 3.49 17.60
CA ILE A 511 16.25 2.55 18.72
C ILE A 511 17.64 2.18 19.25
N LYS A 512 18.61 1.93 18.38
CA LYS A 512 20.00 1.60 18.76
C LYS A 512 20.72 2.77 19.42
N GLN A 513 20.47 3.99 18.98
CA GLN A 513 21.13 5.20 19.48
C GLN A 513 20.54 5.72 20.80
N THR A 514 19.24 5.50 21.06
CA THR A 514 18.56 6.07 22.24
C THR A 514 18.28 5.02 23.31
N GLN A 515 18.67 5.26 24.58
CA GLN A 515 18.47 4.32 25.69
C GLN A 515 17.00 4.16 26.14
N ALA A 516 16.18 5.21 26.11
CA ALA A 516 14.77 5.14 26.51
C ALA A 516 13.88 6.00 25.60
N ASN A 517 12.77 5.43 25.12
CA ASN A 517 11.74 6.09 24.30
C ASN A 517 12.29 6.82 23.06
N PRO A 518 12.78 6.08 22.04
CA PRO A 518 13.24 6.69 20.80
C PRO A 518 12.09 7.42 20.09
N ASP A 519 12.38 8.59 19.51
CA ASP A 519 11.47 9.24 18.59
C ASP A 519 11.46 8.47 17.26
N LEU A 520 10.33 7.82 16.95
CA LEU A 520 10.17 7.02 15.74
C LEU A 520 9.58 7.83 14.57
N TYR A 521 9.30 9.12 14.75
CA TYR A 521 8.78 9.96 13.68
C TYR A 521 9.87 10.32 12.65
N ILE A 522 9.72 9.83 11.43
CA ILE A 522 10.62 10.16 10.32
C ILE A 522 10.05 11.35 9.55
N SER A 523 10.70 12.51 9.67
CA SER A 523 10.37 13.71 8.89
C SER A 523 10.87 13.61 7.45
N LYS A 524 10.52 14.61 6.62
CA LYS A 524 11.02 14.71 5.24
C LYS A 524 12.52 14.95 5.19
N SER A 525 13.01 15.86 6.03
CA SER A 525 14.44 16.19 6.10
C SER A 525 15.25 14.98 6.60
N ASP A 526 14.77 14.27 7.62
CA ASP A 526 15.38 13.01 8.08
C ASP A 526 15.55 12.00 6.93
N TRP A 527 14.51 11.86 6.09
CA TRP A 527 14.51 10.93 4.96
C TRP A 527 15.53 11.33 3.90
N ASP A 528 15.56 12.61 3.51
CA ASP A 528 16.52 13.12 2.53
C ASP A 528 17.97 12.96 3.02
N GLU A 529 18.24 13.31 4.28
CA GLU A 529 19.56 13.16 4.89
C GLU A 529 20.03 11.70 4.92
N TRP A 530 19.14 10.78 5.26
CA TRP A 530 19.46 9.36 5.32
C TRP A 530 19.77 8.79 3.93
N LEU A 531 18.97 9.14 2.92
CA LEU A 531 19.21 8.74 1.53
C LEU A 531 20.56 9.24 1.02
N MET A 532 21.01 10.43 1.43
CA MET A 532 22.32 10.95 1.06
C MET A 532 23.50 10.18 1.68
N LYS A 533 23.32 9.59 2.87
CA LYS A 533 24.37 8.79 3.53
C LYS A 533 24.52 7.43 2.87
N ASP A 534 23.41 6.77 2.52
CA ASP A 534 23.41 5.42 1.92
C ASP A 534 24.13 5.40 0.55
N ILE A 535 23.97 6.46 -0.26
CA ILE A 535 24.59 6.56 -1.59
C ILE A 535 26.11 6.74 -1.52
N LYS A 536 26.64 7.33 -0.44
CA LYS A 536 28.10 7.48 -0.28
C LYS A 536 28.77 6.19 0.19
N GLN A 537 27.99 5.20 0.65
CA GLN A 537 28.50 3.92 1.15
C GLN A 537 28.39 2.78 0.12
N LYS A 538 27.67 3.01 -0.98
CA LYS A 538 27.60 2.15 -2.16
C LYS A 538 28.53 2.70 -3.25
#